data_AF-A0A1B7P3L9-F1
#
_entry.id   AF-A0A1B7P3L9-F1
#
_cell.length_a   1.000
_cell.length_b   1.000
_cell.length_c   1.000
_cell.angle_alpha   90.00
_cell.angle_beta   90.00
_cell.angle_gamma   90.00
#
_symmetry.space_group_name_H-M   'P 1'
#
loop_
_entity.id
_entity.type
_entity.pdbx_description
1 polymer ?
#
loop_
_entity_poly.entity_id
_entity_poly.type
_entity_poly.pdbx_seq_one_letter_code
_entity_poly.pdbx_strand_id
1 'polypeptide(L)'
;MVVTALAHHPTVAHYLRFVATTLGRDKILRTLQYFSRFYAWYLYRTNNPQSSIAPFEAIKKQFALTRKLLRFGKNVEHFKAAAALLDSRSPTAVADPVLKYLGIGRQLGYAIYLSFDMVSYLDSAGIRKMASVNKMQGRALRAWMAGLVCSALSGVYSLWMLKEREKAVNKKDGESVVEGKKIQKERTAVLTQLVSDCCDLTIPSTSLGYMNLDDGIIGLAGTVSSLIGVRSAWRKTA
;
A
#
# COMPACT_ATOMS: atom_id res chain seq x y z
N MET A 1 19.35 12.52 34.08
CA MET A 1 19.78 13.45 33.01
C MET A 1 19.73 12.82 31.62
N VAL A 2 20.26 11.61 31.39
CA VAL A 2 20.18 10.92 30.08
C VAL A 2 18.76 10.47 29.71
N VAL A 3 18.01 9.91 30.66
CA VAL A 3 16.61 9.46 30.44
C VAL A 3 15.68 10.61 30.07
N THR A 4 15.82 11.75 30.74
CA THR A 4 15.09 13.00 30.43
C THR A 4 15.47 13.56 29.05
N ALA A 5 16.76 13.52 28.67
CA ALA A 5 17.19 13.97 27.35
C ALA A 5 16.63 13.08 26.23
N LEU A 6 16.58 11.76 26.44
CA LEU A 6 15.98 10.83 25.49
C LEU A 6 14.46 11.05 25.38
N ALA A 7 13.77 11.23 26.51
CA ALA A 7 12.32 11.45 26.55
C ALA A 7 11.88 12.72 25.82
N HIS A 8 12.70 13.77 25.86
CA HIS A 8 12.43 15.04 25.17
C HIS A 8 13.03 15.14 23.76
N HIS A 9 13.64 14.06 23.25
CA HIS A 9 14.21 14.09 21.90
C HIS A 9 13.09 14.21 20.85
N PRO A 10 13.20 15.12 19.85
CA PRO A 10 12.15 15.34 18.83
C PRO A 10 11.70 14.07 18.09
N THR A 11 12.62 13.12 17.90
CA THR A 11 12.32 11.81 17.31
C THR A 11 11.31 11.00 18.12
N VAL A 12 11.31 11.11 19.46
CA VAL A 12 10.33 10.41 20.31
C VAL A 12 8.94 11.00 20.07
N ALA A 13 8.80 12.32 20.05
CA ALA A 13 7.53 12.98 19.74
C ALA A 13 7.02 12.63 18.32
N HIS A 14 7.92 12.56 17.34
CA HIS A 14 7.57 12.12 15.99
C HIS A 14 7.12 10.66 15.95
N TYR A 15 7.86 9.76 16.63
CA TYR A 15 7.48 8.36 16.77
C TYR A 15 6.10 8.21 17.40
N LEU A 16 5.81 8.94 18.49
CA LEU A 16 4.52 8.92 19.15
C LEU A 16 3.38 9.36 18.22
N ARG A 17 3.56 10.44 17.45
CA ARG A 17 2.59 10.86 16.42
C ARG A 17 2.39 9.78 15.35
N PHE A 18 3.46 9.14 14.91
CA PHE A 18 3.39 8.05 13.93
C PHE A 18 2.61 6.84 14.45
N VAL A 19 2.99 6.32 15.62
CA VAL A 19 2.35 5.13 16.21
C VAL A 19 0.98 5.40 16.80
N ALA A 20 0.59 6.66 17.02
CA ALA A 20 -0.78 7.02 17.36
C ALA A 20 -1.75 6.81 16.19
N THR A 21 -1.26 6.73 14.95
CA THR A 21 -2.11 6.48 13.78
C THR A 21 -2.32 4.98 13.54
N THR A 22 -3.56 4.60 13.24
CA THR A 22 -3.89 3.24 12.78
C THR A 22 -3.10 2.87 11.52
N LEU A 23 -2.89 3.82 10.62
CA LEU A 23 -2.12 3.64 9.39
C LEU A 23 -0.64 3.28 9.68
N GLY A 24 0.01 3.98 10.60
CA GLY A 24 1.40 3.71 10.97
C GLY A 24 1.56 2.30 11.53
N ARG A 25 0.68 1.89 12.46
CA ARG A 25 0.65 0.53 13.01
C ARG A 25 0.40 -0.53 11.94
N ASP A 26 -0.60 -0.34 11.07
CA ASP A 26 -0.90 -1.28 9.97
C ASP A 26 0.32 -1.47 9.05
N LYS A 27 1.03 -0.40 8.70
CA LYS A 27 2.20 -0.49 7.80
C LYS A 27 3.38 -1.20 8.44
N ILE A 28 3.67 -0.97 9.73
CA ILE A 28 4.70 -1.74 10.45
C ILE A 28 4.35 -3.23 10.47
N LEU A 29 3.11 -3.56 10.86
CA LEU A 29 2.65 -4.94 10.90
C LEU A 29 2.70 -5.58 9.51
N ARG A 30 2.39 -4.83 8.43
CA ARG A 30 2.49 -5.31 7.05
C ARG A 30 3.94 -5.69 6.73
N THR A 31 4.89 -4.82 7.04
CA THR A 31 6.32 -5.08 6.80
C THR A 31 6.76 -6.36 7.51
N LEU A 32 6.45 -6.50 8.81
CA LEU A 32 6.82 -7.68 9.59
C LEU A 32 6.13 -8.95 9.09
N GLN A 33 4.86 -8.85 8.67
CA GLN A 33 4.11 -9.96 8.09
C GLN A 33 4.75 -10.49 6.81
N TYR A 34 5.05 -9.61 5.85
CA TYR A 34 5.60 -10.04 4.55
C TYR A 34 7.08 -10.44 4.65
N PHE A 35 7.86 -9.79 5.52
CA PHE A 35 9.21 -10.24 5.81
C PHE A 35 9.19 -11.65 6.42
N SER A 36 8.29 -11.90 7.37
CA SER A 36 8.14 -13.23 7.97
C SER A 36 7.68 -14.28 6.95
N ARG A 37 6.86 -13.91 5.96
CA ARG A 37 6.51 -14.79 4.84
C ARG A 37 7.74 -15.20 4.03
N PHE A 38 8.58 -14.23 3.65
CA PHE A 38 9.84 -14.51 2.95
C PHE A 38 10.76 -15.39 3.82
N TYR A 39 10.92 -15.04 5.10
CA TYR A 39 11.88 -15.72 5.95
C TYR A 39 11.46 -17.14 6.31
N ALA A 40 10.17 -17.39 6.54
CA ALA A 40 9.62 -18.74 6.68
C ALA A 40 9.92 -19.60 5.43
N TRP A 41 9.70 -19.03 4.24
CA TRP A 41 10.03 -19.69 2.97
C TRP A 41 11.53 -19.95 2.84
N TYR A 42 12.38 -18.99 3.20
CA TYR A 42 13.84 -19.15 3.14
C TYR A 42 14.34 -20.28 4.06
N LEU A 43 13.85 -20.32 5.31
CA LEU A 43 14.18 -21.38 6.26
C LEU A 43 13.74 -22.75 5.76
N TYR A 44 12.53 -22.85 5.19
CA TYR A 44 12.04 -24.08 4.58
C TYR A 44 12.94 -24.54 3.42
N ARG A 45 13.32 -23.62 2.52
CA ARG A 45 14.18 -23.92 1.35
C ARG A 45 15.61 -24.28 1.73
N THR A 46 16.06 -23.91 2.92
CA THR A 46 17.39 -24.22 3.47
C THR A 46 17.36 -25.38 4.46
N ASN A 47 16.31 -26.21 4.44
CA ASN A 47 16.15 -27.42 5.26
C ASN A 47 16.29 -27.19 6.77
N ASN A 48 15.86 -26.03 7.27
CA ASN A 48 15.79 -25.77 8.71
C ASN A 48 14.63 -26.54 9.36
N PRO A 49 14.73 -26.89 10.65
CA PRO A 49 13.67 -27.61 11.35
C PRO A 49 12.39 -26.78 11.48
N GLN A 50 11.24 -27.45 11.58
CA GLN A 50 9.93 -26.80 11.69
C GLN A 50 9.82 -25.86 12.90
N SER A 51 10.57 -26.12 13.98
CA SER A 51 10.66 -25.25 15.16
C SER A 51 11.22 -23.86 14.83
N SER A 52 12.10 -23.73 13.83
CA SER A 52 12.63 -22.45 13.37
C SER A 52 11.66 -21.72 12.44
N ILE A 53 10.80 -22.45 11.72
CA ILE A 53 9.85 -21.90 10.73
C ILE A 53 8.56 -21.41 11.41
N ALA A 54 8.06 -22.18 12.39
CA ALA A 54 6.77 -21.95 13.04
C ALA A 54 6.57 -20.52 13.61
N PRO A 55 7.57 -19.87 14.24
CA PRO A 55 7.42 -18.51 14.72
C PRO A 55 7.11 -17.49 13.62
N PHE A 56 7.74 -17.63 12.45
CA PHE A 56 7.54 -16.71 11.33
C PHE A 56 6.20 -16.96 10.62
N GLU A 57 5.75 -18.21 10.55
CA GLU A 57 4.39 -18.55 10.13
C GLU A 57 3.33 -17.98 11.09
N ALA A 58 3.60 -18.02 12.40
CA ALA A 58 2.73 -17.41 13.40
C ALA A 58 2.66 -15.88 13.22
N ILE A 59 3.80 -15.19 13.03
CA ILE A 59 3.81 -13.75 12.75
C ILE A 59 3.02 -13.45 11.48
N LYS A 60 3.29 -14.17 10.38
CA LYS A 60 2.58 -14.03 9.10
C LYS A 60 1.06 -14.12 9.30
N LYS A 61 0.59 -15.14 10.02
CA LYS A 61 -0.84 -15.39 10.24
C LYS A 61 -1.47 -14.34 11.17
N GLN A 62 -0.88 -14.11 12.34
CA GLN A 62 -1.46 -13.23 13.37
C GLN A 62 -1.46 -11.78 12.90
N PHE A 63 -0.38 -11.31 12.26
CA PHE A 63 -0.32 -9.93 11.80
C PHE A 63 -1.25 -9.70 10.61
N ALA A 64 -1.42 -10.68 9.72
CA ALA A 64 -2.44 -10.60 8.68
C ALA A 64 -3.84 -10.38 9.28
N LEU A 65 -4.20 -11.15 10.31
CA LEU A 65 -5.49 -11.03 10.97
C LEU A 65 -5.65 -9.69 11.70
N THR A 66 -4.67 -9.28 12.48
CA THR A 66 -4.68 -7.98 13.19
C THR A 66 -4.83 -6.83 12.22
N ARG A 67 -4.15 -6.87 11.08
CA ARG A 67 -4.25 -5.81 10.06
C ARG A 67 -5.59 -5.75 9.37
N LYS A 68 -6.25 -6.89 9.15
CA LYS A 68 -7.66 -6.89 8.69
C LYS A 68 -8.52 -6.11 9.68
N LEU A 69 -8.36 -6.35 10.98
CA LEU A 69 -9.08 -5.63 12.03
C LEU A 69 -8.75 -4.13 12.02
N LEU A 70 -7.47 -3.74 11.96
CA LEU A 70 -7.06 -2.32 11.92
C LEU A 70 -7.61 -1.56 10.71
N ARG A 71 -8.00 -2.25 9.63
CA ARG A 71 -8.55 -1.63 8.42
C ARG A 71 -10.08 -1.53 8.43
N PHE A 72 -10.76 -1.94 9.51
CA PHE A 72 -12.21 -1.77 9.63
C PHE A 72 -12.62 -0.32 9.42
N GLY A 73 -13.66 -0.10 8.61
CA GLY A 73 -14.19 1.22 8.26
C GLY A 73 -13.39 1.98 7.21
N LYS A 74 -12.19 1.52 6.84
CA LYS A 74 -11.33 2.20 5.84
C LYS A 74 -11.95 2.22 4.44
N ASN A 75 -12.86 1.31 4.13
CA ASN A 75 -13.63 1.32 2.89
C ASN A 75 -14.40 2.65 2.69
N VAL A 76 -14.91 3.26 3.76
CA VAL A 76 -15.65 4.53 3.70
C VAL A 76 -14.75 5.68 3.23
N GLU A 77 -13.49 5.72 3.68
CA GLU A 77 -12.50 6.70 3.19
C GLU A 77 -12.31 6.61 1.67
N HIS A 78 -12.27 5.39 1.14
CA HIS A 78 -12.11 5.14 -0.28
C HIS A 78 -13.37 5.49 -1.09
N PHE A 79 -14.57 5.19 -0.57
CA PHE A 79 -15.82 5.67 -1.19
C PHE A 79 -15.90 7.19 -1.22
N LYS A 80 -15.60 7.86 -0.10
CA LYS A 80 -15.54 9.33 -0.04
C LYS A 80 -14.53 9.90 -1.04
N ALA A 81 -13.35 9.30 -1.13
CA ALA A 81 -12.32 9.75 -2.06
C ALA A 81 -12.73 9.55 -3.53
N ALA A 82 -13.48 8.48 -3.86
CA ALA A 82 -14.04 8.30 -5.19
C ALA A 82 -15.08 9.37 -5.51
N ALA A 83 -16.00 9.66 -4.58
CA ALA A 83 -17.01 10.71 -4.73
C ALA A 83 -16.37 12.10 -4.89
N ALA A 84 -15.33 12.41 -4.13
CA ALA A 84 -14.60 13.67 -4.21
C ALA A 84 -13.86 13.88 -5.54
N LEU A 85 -13.56 12.80 -6.29
CA LEU A 85 -12.99 12.91 -7.64
C LEU A 85 -14.07 13.19 -8.70
N LEU A 86 -15.32 12.79 -8.45
CA LEU A 86 -16.45 13.08 -9.33
C LEU A 86 -16.83 14.56 -9.27
N ASP A 87 -16.81 15.14 -8.06
CA ASP A 87 -17.11 16.54 -7.81
C ASP A 87 -16.03 17.47 -8.38
N SER A 88 -16.40 18.25 -9.41
CA SER A 88 -15.52 19.22 -10.05
C SER A 88 -15.18 20.42 -9.16
N ARG A 89 -15.92 20.64 -8.07
CA ARG A 89 -15.68 21.72 -7.10
C ARG A 89 -14.83 21.27 -5.92
N SER A 90 -14.51 19.97 -5.84
CA SER A 90 -13.68 19.43 -4.76
C SER A 90 -12.25 20.00 -4.83
N PRO A 91 -11.61 20.27 -3.68
CA PRO A 91 -10.17 20.60 -3.63
C PRO A 91 -9.26 19.51 -4.20
N THR A 92 -9.78 18.28 -4.35
CA THR A 92 -9.09 17.15 -4.96
C THR A 92 -9.51 16.90 -6.41
N ALA A 93 -10.22 17.85 -7.03
CA ALA A 93 -10.63 17.74 -8.42
C ALA A 93 -9.39 17.59 -9.31
N VAL A 94 -9.42 16.58 -10.18
CA VAL A 94 -8.38 16.34 -11.18
C VAL A 94 -8.92 16.82 -12.51
N ALA A 95 -8.27 17.82 -13.09
CA ALA A 95 -8.68 18.40 -14.37
C ALA A 95 -8.52 17.41 -15.53
N ASP A 96 -7.46 16.61 -15.50
CA ASP A 96 -7.20 15.60 -16.51
C ASP A 96 -8.23 14.44 -16.44
N PRO A 97 -9.02 14.19 -17.50
CA PRO A 97 -10.05 13.16 -17.47
C PRO A 97 -9.51 11.74 -17.27
N VAL A 98 -8.34 11.42 -17.84
CA VAL A 98 -7.73 10.09 -17.75
C VAL A 98 -7.36 9.80 -16.30
N LEU A 99 -6.64 10.72 -15.66
CA LEU A 99 -6.27 10.61 -14.25
C LEU A 99 -7.50 10.64 -13.33
N LYS A 100 -8.55 11.40 -13.67
CA LYS A 100 -9.81 11.41 -12.93
C LYS A 100 -10.44 10.02 -12.90
N TYR A 101 -10.69 9.41 -14.06
CA TYR A 101 -11.36 8.10 -14.14
C TYR A 101 -10.50 6.96 -13.58
N LEU A 102 -9.19 6.96 -13.84
CA LEU A 102 -8.29 5.98 -13.22
C LEU A 102 -8.22 6.17 -11.70
N GLY A 103 -8.24 7.42 -11.22
CA GLY A 103 -8.33 7.73 -9.80
C GLY A 103 -9.60 7.18 -9.16
N ILE A 104 -10.76 7.34 -9.81
CA ILE A 104 -12.04 6.77 -9.36
C ILE A 104 -11.97 5.24 -9.33
N GLY A 105 -11.50 4.62 -10.41
CA GLY A 105 -11.34 3.16 -10.50
C GLY A 105 -10.45 2.61 -9.39
N ARG A 106 -9.33 3.27 -9.10
CA ARG A 106 -8.45 2.94 -7.98
C ARG A 106 -9.19 2.95 -6.64
N GLN A 107 -9.91 4.03 -6.35
CA GLN A 107 -10.59 4.19 -5.07
C GLN A 107 -11.75 3.20 -4.91
N LEU A 108 -12.54 2.96 -5.95
CA LEU A 108 -13.62 1.99 -5.91
C LEU A 108 -13.10 0.55 -5.77
N GLY A 109 -12.03 0.19 -6.48
CA GLY A 109 -11.39 -1.12 -6.32
C GLY A 109 -10.94 -1.38 -4.88
N TYR A 110 -10.34 -0.37 -4.23
CA TYR A 110 -9.92 -0.45 -2.83
C TYR A 110 -11.12 -0.49 -1.86
N ALA A 111 -12.15 0.31 -2.10
CA ALA A 111 -13.36 0.33 -1.28
C ALA A 111 -14.09 -1.02 -1.30
N ILE A 112 -14.25 -1.63 -2.48
CA ILE A 112 -14.89 -2.94 -2.66
C ILE A 112 -14.06 -4.03 -2.01
N TYR A 113 -12.73 -4.04 -2.24
CA TYR A 113 -11.83 -4.97 -1.58
C TYR A 113 -11.94 -4.92 -0.06
N LEU A 114 -11.86 -3.72 0.53
CA LEU A 114 -11.93 -3.55 1.99
C LEU A 114 -13.31 -3.88 2.55
N SER A 115 -14.38 -3.66 1.80
CA SER A 115 -15.74 -4.06 2.22
C SER A 115 -15.85 -5.58 2.33
N PHE A 116 -15.32 -6.32 1.36
CA PHE A 116 -15.24 -7.77 1.46
C PHE A 116 -14.28 -8.25 2.56
N ASP A 117 -13.15 -7.56 2.76
CA ASP A 117 -12.17 -7.90 3.81
C ASP A 117 -12.79 -7.76 5.21
N MET A 118 -13.61 -6.72 5.45
CA MET A 118 -14.37 -6.54 6.69
C MET A 118 -15.36 -7.69 6.94
N VAL A 119 -16.14 -8.07 5.92
CA VAL A 119 -17.08 -9.20 6.07
C VAL A 119 -16.34 -10.51 6.29
N SER A 120 -15.23 -10.73 5.57
CA SER A 120 -14.40 -11.95 5.66
C SER A 120 -13.61 -12.06 6.96
N TYR A 121 -13.54 -10.97 7.75
CA TYR A 121 -12.82 -10.97 9.03
C TYR A 121 -13.44 -11.95 10.02
N LEU A 122 -14.78 -12.02 10.10
CA LEU A 122 -15.47 -12.93 11.02
C LEU A 122 -15.11 -14.40 10.77
N ASP A 123 -14.96 -14.78 9.49
CA ASP A 123 -14.51 -16.13 9.11
C ASP A 123 -13.03 -16.34 9.47
N SER A 124 -12.19 -15.36 9.11
CA SER A 124 -10.74 -15.40 9.36
C SER A 124 -10.40 -15.46 10.86
N ALA A 125 -11.21 -14.82 11.69
CA ALA A 125 -11.09 -14.80 13.14
C ALA A 125 -11.69 -16.05 13.82
N GLY A 126 -12.41 -16.91 13.08
CA GLY A 126 -13.07 -18.09 13.64
C GLY A 126 -14.38 -17.79 14.38
N ILE A 127 -14.90 -16.57 14.30
CA ILE A 127 -16.13 -16.13 14.98
C ILE A 127 -17.36 -16.70 14.28
N ARG A 128 -17.42 -16.58 12.94
CA ARG A 128 -18.52 -17.12 12.14
C ARG A 128 -17.99 -17.62 10.81
N LYS A 129 -18.05 -18.94 10.61
CA LYS A 129 -17.65 -19.56 9.35
C LYS A 129 -18.66 -19.28 8.24
N MET A 130 -18.15 -19.01 7.04
CA MET A 130 -18.96 -18.65 5.88
C MET A 130 -18.63 -19.58 4.71
N ALA A 131 -19.62 -20.33 4.22
CA ALA A 131 -19.44 -21.22 3.07
C ALA A 131 -18.98 -20.48 1.79
N SER A 132 -19.32 -19.19 1.67
CA SER A 132 -18.97 -18.35 0.52
C SER A 132 -17.63 -17.61 0.65
N VAL A 133 -16.87 -17.78 1.75
CA VAL A 133 -15.67 -16.95 2.04
C VAL A 133 -14.64 -17.00 0.91
N ASN A 134 -14.39 -18.17 0.31
CA ASN A 134 -13.42 -18.31 -0.78
C ASN A 134 -13.87 -17.55 -2.05
N LYS A 135 -15.16 -17.64 -2.41
CA LYS A 135 -15.73 -16.88 -3.55
C LYS A 135 -15.64 -15.38 -3.29
N MET A 136 -15.93 -14.97 -2.06
CA MET A 136 -15.88 -13.58 -1.61
C MET A 136 -14.45 -13.03 -1.67
N GLN A 137 -13.48 -13.77 -1.14
CA GLN A 137 -12.06 -13.44 -1.20
C GLN A 137 -11.57 -13.32 -2.64
N GLY A 138 -11.99 -14.22 -3.53
CA GLY A 138 -11.68 -14.13 -4.96
C GLY A 138 -12.23 -12.87 -5.62
N ARG A 139 -13.44 -12.41 -5.26
CA ARG A 139 -13.99 -11.13 -5.76
C ARG A 139 -13.25 -9.94 -5.17
N ALA A 140 -12.92 -9.99 -3.88
CA ALA A 140 -12.14 -8.96 -3.20
C ALA A 140 -10.77 -8.77 -3.87
N LEU A 141 -10.07 -9.86 -4.19
CA LEU A 141 -8.77 -9.83 -4.86
C LEU A 141 -8.85 -9.24 -6.27
N ARG A 142 -9.90 -9.56 -7.04
CA ARG A 142 -10.13 -8.95 -8.36
C ARG A 142 -10.37 -7.44 -8.26
N ALA A 143 -11.18 -7.00 -7.28
CA ALA A 143 -11.41 -5.58 -7.04
C ALA A 143 -10.12 -4.85 -6.62
N TRP A 144 -9.32 -5.46 -5.74
CA TRP A 144 -8.04 -4.90 -5.34
C TRP A 144 -7.06 -4.80 -6.51
N MET A 145 -6.96 -5.85 -7.32
CA MET A 145 -6.15 -5.87 -8.53
C MET A 145 -6.60 -4.78 -9.50
N ALA A 146 -7.90 -4.65 -9.78
CA ALA A 146 -8.42 -3.58 -10.64
C ALA A 146 -7.98 -2.19 -10.13
N GLY A 147 -8.07 -1.97 -8.82
CA GLY A 147 -7.62 -0.72 -8.22
C GLY A 147 -6.10 -0.47 -8.39
N LEU A 148 -5.28 -1.50 -8.20
CA LEU A 148 -3.83 -1.43 -8.41
C LEU A 148 -3.48 -1.18 -9.89
N VAL A 149 -4.18 -1.82 -10.83
CA VAL A 149 -3.98 -1.59 -12.27
C VAL A 149 -4.34 -0.15 -12.64
N CYS A 150 -5.46 0.39 -12.15
CA CYS A 150 -5.79 1.80 -12.36
C CYS A 150 -4.72 2.74 -11.78
N SER A 151 -4.18 2.41 -10.60
CA SER A 151 -3.07 3.16 -9.98
C SER A 151 -1.81 3.14 -10.85
N ALA A 152 -1.43 1.96 -11.35
CA ALA A 152 -0.27 1.80 -12.21
C ALA A 152 -0.43 2.53 -13.55
N LEU A 153 -1.59 2.41 -14.20
CA LEU A 153 -1.89 3.15 -15.42
C LEU A 153 -1.84 4.67 -15.19
N SER A 154 -2.35 5.15 -14.05
CA SER A 154 -2.26 6.57 -13.67
C SER A 154 -0.81 7.02 -13.55
N GLY A 155 0.05 6.17 -12.96
CA GLY A 155 1.47 6.46 -12.81
C GLY A 155 2.19 6.51 -14.16
N VAL A 156 1.95 5.55 -15.05
CA VAL A 156 2.53 5.54 -16.41
C VAL A 156 2.11 6.79 -17.19
N TYR A 157 0.82 7.12 -17.17
CA TYR A 157 0.30 8.32 -17.82
C TYR A 157 0.90 9.61 -17.24
N SER A 158 1.02 9.69 -15.91
CA SER A 158 1.66 10.83 -15.23
C SER A 158 3.13 10.98 -15.62
N LEU A 159 3.88 9.88 -15.74
CA LEU A 159 5.28 9.93 -16.20
C LEU A 159 5.40 10.45 -17.62
N TRP A 160 4.48 10.06 -18.51
CA TRP A 160 4.42 10.58 -19.87
C TRP A 160 4.15 12.09 -19.88
N MET A 161 3.15 12.57 -19.13
CA MET A 161 2.87 14.01 -19.01
C MET A 161 4.04 14.79 -18.42
N LEU A 162 4.70 14.26 -17.39
CA LEU A 162 5.89 14.89 -16.79
C LEU A 162 7.05 14.99 -17.76
N LYS A 163 7.21 13.99 -18.65
CA LYS A 163 8.22 14.03 -19.72
C LYS A 163 7.91 15.11 -20.74
N GLU A 164 6.66 15.27 -21.15
CA GLU A 164 6.25 16.35 -22.07
C GLU A 164 6.43 17.73 -21.41
N ARG A 165 6.05 17.87 -20.13
CA ARG A 165 6.28 19.10 -19.36
C ARG A 165 7.76 19.45 -19.25
N GLU A 166 8.63 18.47 -19.02
CA GLU A 166 10.08 18.67 -18.92
C GLU A 166 10.69 19.18 -20.23
N LYS A 167 10.23 18.69 -21.39
CA LYS A 167 10.68 19.18 -22.70
C LYS A 167 10.36 20.66 -22.92
N ALA A 168 9.26 21.14 -22.35
CA ALA A 168 8.83 22.53 -22.45
C ALA A 168 9.61 23.48 -21.52
N VAL A 169 10.41 22.96 -20.57
CA VAL A 169 11.18 23.79 -19.63
C VAL A 169 12.46 24.30 -20.31
N ASN A 170 12.51 25.60 -20.59
CA ASN A 170 13.67 26.26 -21.19
C ASN A 170 14.71 26.58 -20.11
N LYS A 171 15.81 25.82 -20.03
CA LYS A 171 16.80 25.83 -18.91
C LYS A 171 17.67 27.11 -18.78
N LYS A 172 17.25 28.25 -19.34
CA LYS A 172 18.03 29.49 -19.37
C LYS A 172 17.69 30.49 -18.24
N ASP A 173 16.57 30.28 -17.53
CA ASP A 173 16.10 31.18 -16.46
C ASP A 173 15.98 30.50 -15.09
N GLY A 174 16.06 31.28 -14.00
CA GLY A 174 15.97 30.78 -12.63
C GLY A 174 14.63 30.08 -12.31
N GLU A 175 13.53 30.52 -12.93
CA GLU A 175 12.21 29.88 -12.82
C GLU A 175 12.20 28.45 -13.37
N SER A 176 12.97 28.20 -14.43
CA SER A 176 13.12 26.87 -15.05
C SER A 176 13.86 25.88 -14.16
N VAL A 177 14.75 26.36 -13.27
CA VAL A 177 15.43 25.51 -12.28
C VAL A 177 14.45 25.05 -11.21
N VAL A 178 13.56 25.93 -10.74
CA VAL A 178 12.52 25.59 -9.74
C VAL A 178 11.53 24.60 -10.34
N GLU A 179 11.09 24.84 -11.57
CA GLU A 179 10.17 23.96 -12.29
C GLU A 179 10.79 22.59 -12.54
N GLY A 180 12.07 22.53 -12.96
CA GLY A 180 12.80 21.27 -13.10
C GLY A 180 12.88 20.46 -11.80
N LYS A 181 13.15 21.13 -10.66
CA LYS A 181 13.14 20.47 -9.34
C LYS A 181 11.75 19.95 -8.96
N LYS A 182 10.69 20.68 -9.30
CA LYS A 182 9.29 20.27 -9.07
C LYS A 182 8.96 19.01 -9.87
N ILE A 183 9.26 18.99 -11.17
CA ILE A 183 9.08 17.83 -12.04
C ILE A 183 9.84 16.62 -11.50
N GLN A 184 11.09 16.78 -11.06
CA GLN A 184 11.88 15.68 -10.51
C GLN A 184 11.27 15.11 -9.22
N LYS A 185 10.72 15.97 -8.36
CA LYS A 185 10.02 15.56 -7.14
C LYS A 185 8.73 14.80 -7.46
N GLU A 186 7.94 15.31 -8.40
CA GLU A 186 6.71 14.65 -8.87
C GLU A 186 7.02 13.29 -9.51
N ARG A 187 8.02 13.22 -10.39
CA ARG A 187 8.52 11.98 -11.02
C ARG A 187 8.94 10.95 -9.98
N THR A 188 9.71 11.36 -8.97
CA THR A 188 10.15 10.46 -7.90
C THR A 188 8.97 9.92 -7.11
N ALA A 189 7.97 10.75 -6.82
CA ALA A 189 6.75 10.32 -6.13
C ALA A 189 5.95 9.30 -6.96
N VAL A 190 5.78 9.57 -8.25
CA VAL A 190 5.07 8.67 -9.18
C VAL A 190 5.80 7.34 -9.34
N LEU A 191 7.12 7.34 -9.54
CA LEU A 191 7.93 6.12 -9.64
C LEU A 191 7.87 5.29 -8.35
N THR A 192 7.93 5.96 -7.19
CA THR A 192 7.83 5.27 -5.89
C THR A 192 6.48 4.57 -5.75
N GLN A 193 5.39 5.22 -6.18
CA GLN A 193 4.05 4.61 -6.17
C GLN A 193 3.96 3.45 -7.17
N LEU A 194 4.49 3.60 -8.38
CA LEU A 194 4.52 2.54 -9.39
C LEU A 194 5.26 1.29 -8.91
N VAL A 195 6.43 1.46 -8.29
CA VAL A 195 7.19 0.34 -7.69
C VAL A 195 6.34 -0.34 -6.61
N SER A 196 5.68 0.45 -5.74
CA SER A 196 4.78 -0.11 -4.72
C SER A 196 3.61 -0.89 -5.33
N ASP A 197 2.99 -0.37 -6.39
CA ASP A 197 1.84 -1.00 -7.06
C ASP A 197 2.25 -2.30 -7.76
N CYS A 198 3.39 -2.30 -8.47
CA CYS A 198 3.95 -3.51 -9.10
C CYS A 198 4.27 -4.60 -8.07
N CYS A 199 4.88 -4.21 -6.93
CA CYS A 199 5.13 -5.13 -5.83
C CYS A 199 3.82 -5.70 -5.26
N ASP A 200 2.82 -4.85 -5.03
CA ASP A 200 1.53 -5.28 -4.48
C ASP A 200 0.72 -6.16 -5.45
N LEU A 201 0.85 -5.95 -6.77
CA LEU A 201 0.19 -6.75 -7.82
C LEU A 201 0.60 -8.23 -7.79
N THR A 202 1.81 -8.56 -7.31
CA THR A 202 2.26 -9.95 -7.18
C THR A 202 1.29 -10.81 -6.34
N ILE A 203 0.62 -10.19 -5.35
CA ILE A 203 -0.25 -10.87 -4.40
C ILE A 203 -1.58 -11.32 -5.03
N PRO A 204 -2.43 -10.42 -5.58
CA PRO A 204 -3.65 -10.85 -6.23
C PRO A 204 -3.36 -11.63 -7.52
N SER A 205 -2.30 -11.33 -8.27
CA SER A 205 -1.96 -12.11 -9.48
C SER A 205 -1.69 -13.57 -9.16
N THR A 206 -0.94 -13.84 -8.10
CA THR A 206 -0.69 -15.23 -7.67
C THR A 206 -1.92 -15.85 -7.04
N SER A 207 -2.62 -15.13 -6.16
CA SER A 207 -3.79 -15.65 -5.44
C SER A 207 -4.99 -15.95 -6.37
N LEU A 208 -5.07 -15.29 -7.52
CA LEU A 208 -6.09 -15.53 -8.56
C LEU A 208 -5.66 -16.57 -9.61
N GLY A 209 -4.41 -17.07 -9.54
CA GLY A 209 -3.88 -18.06 -10.48
C GLY A 209 -3.40 -17.49 -11.82
N TYR A 210 -3.17 -16.17 -11.92
CA TYR A 210 -2.61 -15.54 -13.12
C TYR A 210 -1.08 -15.66 -13.20
N MET A 211 -0.41 -15.81 -12.06
CA MET A 211 1.04 -16.00 -11.94
C MET A 211 1.34 -17.10 -10.92
N ASN A 212 2.47 -17.78 -11.06
CA ASN A 212 2.94 -18.82 -10.13
C ASN A 212 4.19 -18.34 -9.39
N LEU A 213 4.06 -17.32 -8.54
CA LEU A 213 5.16 -16.81 -7.72
C LEU A 213 5.22 -17.54 -6.39
N ASP A 214 6.43 -17.86 -5.92
CA ASP A 214 6.63 -18.45 -4.60
C ASP A 214 6.50 -17.42 -3.45
N ASP A 215 6.43 -17.94 -2.23
CA ASP A 215 6.32 -17.14 -1.01
C ASP A 215 7.54 -16.24 -0.75
N GLY A 216 8.70 -16.58 -1.30
CA GLY A 216 9.90 -15.75 -1.24
C GLY A 216 9.72 -14.46 -2.04
N ILE A 217 9.34 -14.56 -3.30
CA ILE A 217 9.09 -13.39 -4.17
C ILE A 217 7.95 -12.53 -3.60
N ILE A 218 6.83 -13.14 -3.20
CA ILE A 218 5.69 -12.40 -2.64
C ILE A 218 6.06 -11.75 -1.30
N GLY A 219 6.84 -12.44 -0.47
CA GLY A 219 7.33 -11.90 0.80
C GLY A 219 8.24 -10.69 0.61
N LEU A 220 9.21 -10.75 -0.32
CA LEU A 220 10.10 -9.63 -0.61
C LEU A 220 9.35 -8.45 -1.26
N ALA A 221 8.53 -8.71 -2.28
CA ALA A 221 7.74 -7.67 -2.94
C ALA A 221 6.82 -6.96 -1.93
N GLY A 222 6.10 -7.74 -1.12
CA GLY A 222 5.25 -7.17 -0.06
C GLY A 222 6.05 -6.43 1.02
N THR A 223 7.28 -6.82 1.32
CA THR A 223 8.16 -6.08 2.25
C THR A 223 8.55 -4.73 1.67
N VAL A 224 8.97 -4.69 0.41
CA VAL A 224 9.35 -3.45 -0.29
C VAL A 224 8.18 -2.45 -0.35
N SER A 225 7.00 -2.88 -0.80
CA SER A 225 5.82 -2.00 -0.86
C SER A 225 5.40 -1.51 0.54
N SER A 226 5.62 -2.32 1.58
CA SER A 226 5.33 -1.94 2.96
C SER A 226 6.30 -0.91 3.51
N LEU A 227 7.59 -1.04 3.24
CA LEU A 227 8.61 -0.06 3.63
C LEU A 227 8.37 1.30 2.95
N ILE A 228 7.97 1.30 1.68
CA ILE A 228 7.50 2.52 0.99
C ILE A 228 6.31 3.13 1.75
N GLY A 229 5.34 2.30 2.15
CA GLY A 229 4.19 2.70 2.95
C GLY A 229 4.55 3.28 4.33
N VAL A 230 5.49 2.65 5.06
CA VAL A 230 6.00 3.14 6.35
C VAL A 230 6.66 4.51 6.17
N ARG A 231 7.55 4.66 5.19
CA ARG A 231 8.22 5.94 4.90
C ARG A 231 7.21 7.04 4.56
N SER A 232 6.18 6.71 3.77
CA SER A 232 5.11 7.65 3.41
C SER A 232 4.30 8.09 4.63
N ALA A 233 3.91 7.15 5.49
CA ALA A 233 3.16 7.45 6.71
C ALA A 233 4.02 8.22 7.74
N TRP A 234 5.28 7.86 7.93
CA TRP A 234 6.22 8.56 8.80
C TRP A 234 6.40 10.03 8.40
N ARG A 235 6.55 10.30 7.11
CA ARG A 235 6.69 11.68 6.60
C ARG A 235 5.42 12.52 6.81
N LYS A 236 4.24 11.92 6.85
CA LYS A 236 2.97 12.63 7.08
C LYS A 236 2.77 13.02 8.55
N THR A 237 3.49 12.38 9.46
CA THR A 237 3.42 12.67 10.90
C THR A 237 4.62 13.48 11.40
N ALA A 238 5.49 13.92 10.50
CA ALA A 238 6.62 14.79 10.78
C ALA A 238 6.14 16.19 11.18
#